data_AF-X1G6Q6-F1
#
_entry.id   AF-X1G6Q6-F1
#
_cell.length_a   1.000
_cell.length_b   1.000
_cell.length_c   1.000
_cell.angle_alpha   90.00
_cell.angle_beta   90.00
_cell.angle_gamma   90.00
#
_symmetry.space_group_name_H-M   'P 1'
#
loop_
_entity.id
_entity.type
_entity.pdbx_description
1 polymer ?
#
loop_
_entity_poly.entity_id
_entity_poly.type
_entity_poly.pdbx_seq_one_letter_code
_entity_poly.pdbx_strand_id
1 'polypeptide(L)' 'TKGKGFQGPVKRFGIKILTRKNNKIKRAVACIGPWHPARVLYTVPRAGQLGFHQ' A
#
# COMPACT_ATOMS: atom_id res chain seq x y z
N THR A 1 3.81 -18.89 7.49
CA THR A 1 2.41 -18.68 6.98
C THR A 1 2.29 -19.04 5.49
N LYS A 2 1.09 -19.30 4.94
CA LYS A 2 0.91 -19.63 3.50
C LYS A 2 1.32 -18.44 2.61
N GLY A 3 2.10 -18.70 1.55
CA GLY A 3 2.51 -17.69 0.58
C GLY A 3 1.32 -17.14 -0.23
N LYS A 4 1.27 -15.82 -0.40
CA LYS A 4 0.26 -15.12 -1.22
C LYS A 4 0.88 -14.29 -2.35
N GLY A 5 2.20 -14.35 -2.53
CA GLY A 5 2.94 -13.66 -3.59
C GLY A 5 2.94 -12.14 -3.43
N PHE A 6 3.15 -11.42 -4.53
CA PHE A 6 3.14 -9.96 -4.57
C PHE A 6 1.71 -9.43 -4.44
N GLN A 7 1.45 -8.64 -3.39
CA GLN A 7 0.14 -8.11 -3.07
C GLN A 7 0.16 -6.59 -2.97
N GLY A 8 -0.97 -5.98 -3.33
CA GLY A 8 -1.17 -4.54 -3.24
C GLY A 8 -1.29 -4.04 -1.79
N PRO A 9 -1.15 -2.72 -1.56
CA PRO A 9 -1.11 -2.14 -0.22
C PRO A 9 -2.42 -2.36 0.58
N VAL A 10 -3.57 -2.40 -0.09
CA VAL A 10 -4.87 -2.70 0.55
C VAL A 10 -4.88 -4.08 1.20
N LYS A 11 -4.46 -5.12 0.46
CA LYS A 11 -4.48 -6.50 1.00
C LYS A 11 -3.33 -6.76 1.98
N ARG A 12 -2.20 -6.07 1.80
CA ARG A 12 -1.00 -6.27 2.61
C ARG A 12 -1.05 -5.52 3.95
N PHE A 13 -1.64 -4.32 3.99
CA PHE A 13 -1.67 -3.44 5.17
C PHE A 13 -3.09 -3.11 5.66
N GLY A 14 -4.15 -3.54 4.98
CA GLY A 14 -5.54 -3.32 5.44
C GLY A 14 -6.05 -1.88 5.29
N ILE A 15 -5.43 -1.06 4.44
CA ILE A 15 -5.85 0.35 4.26
C ILE A 15 -7.23 0.47 3.56
N LYS A 16 -7.96 1.54 3.88
CA LYS A 16 -9.28 1.83 3.28
C LYS A 16 -9.15 2.04 1.77
N ILE A 17 -10.10 1.48 1.03
CA ILE A 17 -10.21 1.65 -0.42
C ILE A 17 -10.65 3.09 -0.73
N LEU A 18 -10.07 3.69 -1.78
CA LEU A 18 -10.42 5.04 -2.22
C LEU A 18 -11.85 5.09 -2.76
N THR A 19 -12.41 6.30 -2.80
CA THR A 19 -13.78 6.52 -3.24
C THR A 19 -13.99 6.06 -4.68
N ARG A 20 -15.26 5.79 -5.04
CA ARG A 20 -15.61 5.32 -6.38
C ARG A 20 -15.40 6.40 -7.46
N LYS A 21 -15.48 7.69 -7.10
CA LYS A 21 -15.12 8.82 -8.00
C LYS A 21 -13.64 9.15 -7.86
N ASN A 22 -12.76 8.22 -8.20
CA ASN A 22 -11.34 8.50 -8.35
C ASN A 22 -10.89 8.19 -9.78
N ASN A 23 -10.03 9.03 -10.35
CA ASN A 23 -9.75 8.99 -11.79
C ASN A 23 -8.86 7.83 -12.21
N LYS A 24 -7.83 7.49 -11.41
CA LYS A 24 -6.79 6.52 -11.83
C LYS A 24 -6.84 5.20 -11.08
N ILE A 25 -6.89 5.23 -9.74
CA ILE A 25 -6.63 4.03 -8.94
C ILE A 25 -7.57 3.96 -7.74
N LYS A 26 -8.20 2.81 -7.50
CA LYS A 26 -9.09 2.64 -6.35
C LYS A 26 -8.40 2.01 -5.13
N ARG A 27 -7.41 1.13 -5.35
CA ARG A 27 -6.74 0.33 -4.31
C ARG A 27 -5.28 0.76 -4.12
N ALA A 28 -5.08 2.02 -3.75
CA ALA A 28 -3.76 2.61 -3.51
C ALA A 28 -3.76 3.53 -2.29
N VAL A 29 -2.56 3.88 -1.82
CA VAL A 29 -2.36 4.96 -0.86
C VAL A 29 -2.57 6.29 -1.57
N ALA A 30 -3.37 7.19 -0.99
CA ALA A 30 -3.66 8.50 -1.58
C ALA A 30 -2.44 9.44 -1.52
N CYS A 31 -1.90 9.67 -0.32
CA CYS A 31 -0.72 10.52 -0.10
C CYS A 31 0.42 9.70 0.51
N ILE A 32 1.60 9.81 -0.10
CA ILE A 32 2.80 9.05 0.28
C ILE A 32 3.59 9.79 1.37
N GLY A 33 3.49 11.13 1.44
CA GLY A 33 4.17 11.94 2.44
C GLY A 33 4.08 13.44 2.16
N PRO A 34 4.54 14.28 3.11
CA PRO A 34 4.69 15.72 2.94
C PRO A 34 5.86 16.07 2.00
N TRP A 35 6.01 17.36 1.67
CA TRP A 35 7.12 17.86 0.84
C TRP A 35 8.49 17.62 1.49
N HIS A 36 8.61 17.95 2.78
CA HIS A 36 9.82 17.70 3.57
C HIS A 36 9.48 16.66 4.66
N PRO A 37 10.26 15.58 4.81
CA PRO A 37 11.52 15.28 4.13
C PRO A 37 11.32 14.84 2.67
N ALA A 38 12.27 15.17 1.79
CA ALA A 38 12.25 14.82 0.35
C ALA A 38 12.57 13.34 0.09
N ARG A 39 11.97 12.44 0.88
CA ARG A 39 12.09 10.98 0.77
C ARG A 39 10.80 10.31 1.23
N VAL A 40 10.55 9.13 0.71
CA VAL A 40 9.45 8.28 1.17
C VAL A 40 9.87 7.55 2.44
N LEU A 41 9.05 7.61 3.49
CA LEU A 41 9.29 6.88 4.72
C LEU A 41 9.01 5.38 4.54
N TYR A 42 9.77 4.53 5.24
CA TYR A 42 9.60 3.07 5.20
C TYR A 42 8.28 2.59 5.81
N THR A 43 7.68 3.41 6.68
CA THR A 43 6.40 3.12 7.33
C THR A 43 5.21 3.26 6.39
N VAL A 44 5.39 3.88 5.21
CA VAL A 44 4.32 4.08 4.24
C VAL A 44 3.90 2.74 3.63
N PRO A 45 2.60 2.39 3.63
CA PRO A 45 2.12 1.14 3.03
C PRO A 45 2.46 1.03 1.53
N ARG A 46 3.14 -0.04 1.12
CA ARG A 46 3.52 -0.30 -0.27
C ARG A 46 3.18 -1.73 -0.71
N ALA A 47 3.00 -1.92 -2.01
CA ALA A 47 2.85 -3.26 -2.58
C ALA A 47 4.13 -4.08 -2.31
N GLY A 48 3.99 -5.39 -2.16
CA GLY A 48 5.12 -6.29 -1.90
C GLY A 48 4.68 -7.69 -1.51
N GLN A 49 5.64 -8.53 -1.16
CA GLN A 49 5.39 -9.91 -0.74
C GLN A 49 4.46 -9.96 0.48
N LEU A 50 3.47 -10.85 0.42
CA LEU A 50 2.59 -11.19 1.53
C LEU A 50 2.58 -12.70 1.76
N GLY A 51 2.71 -13.09 3.03
CA GLY A 51 2.73 -14.49 3.42
C GLY A 51 4.09 -15.12 3.18
N PHE A 52 4.24 -16.39 3.58
CA PHE A 52 5.53 -17.07 3.63
C PHE A 52 6.52 -16.37 4.58
N HIS A 53 6.00 -15.82 5.68
CA HIS A 53 6.80 -15.31 6.79
C HIS A 53 6.95 -16.43 7.83
N GLN A 54 8.16 -16.56 8.39
CA GLN A 54 8.48 -17.48 9.48
C GLN A 54 7.86 -16.98 10.79
#